data_AF-A0A0C2YXR5-F1
#
_entry.id   AF-A0A0C2YXR5-F1
#
_cell.length_a   1.000
_cell.length_b   1.000
_cell.length_c   1.000
_cell.angle_alpha   90.00
_cell.angle_beta   90.00
_cell.angle_gamma   90.00
#
_symmetry.space_group_name_H-M   'P 1'
#
loop_
_entity.id
_entity.type
_entity.pdbx_description
1 polymer ?
#
loop_
_entity_poly.entity_id
_entity_poly.type
_entity_poly.pdbx_seq_one_letter_code
_entity_poly.pdbx_strand_id
1 'polypeptide(L)'
;MDWAMGSISQNIANVNTTGYKEKDTLFKTVLSESHTAPASTQNSPNKNTATTGLDIFGVRAVDRNLITKSGTITSSTTWSDMAINGRGFFIVTQPDSTGAPGAGGTSGTLYTRAGDFTQRAVNGNNYFTTADGNYLMGWAADSKGVISATSTLTPVYANIGQTVNGNATTSIQTVANVPSNATQTGSTQTFTDTSSITDGFGTTQTLTMNWTRTGGDTWQVDFSLPANPASGSVGTITGSPVTVTMDANGAITAPTTSASGTGFADLTVDWSAGPTAQSTASINLSSNKPTLSTVDETIAVYDNAYNSHNLGLSFEHASNGQWYLRMKPVAAEGTVTALMADGTNYTSSIPITFDGAGKILTPAKASFTVGWTAANAGSSTISLDLAKLTQFSGDTSTKMSVKNIDQDGYASGTMDQVEIDTAGKVVAHFDNGKSRTIFQIPVATFVSADQLDPISGTVFRATEQAGDITIAAISAQGSGASIVASSLEASNVALEDQFSKMIVTQKAYSTNANVFKTADEMTQTVRDLIT
;
A
#
# COMPACT_ATOMS: atom_id res chain seq x y z
N MET A 1 38.39 7.84 45.96
CA MET A 1 37.26 7.03 46.48
C MET A 1 35.92 7.73 46.28
N ASP A 2 35.85 9.07 46.28
CA ASP A 2 34.64 9.84 45.96
C ASP A 2 34.03 9.49 44.59
N TRP A 3 34.87 9.25 43.57
CA TRP A 3 34.43 8.84 42.24
C TRP A 3 33.58 7.56 42.19
N ALA A 4 33.89 6.55 43.02
CA ALA A 4 33.13 5.30 43.07
C ALA A 4 31.78 5.47 43.77
N MET A 5 31.69 6.32 44.80
CA MET A 5 30.40 6.65 45.41
C MET A 5 29.53 7.45 44.47
N GLY A 6 30.12 8.36 43.68
CA GLY A 6 29.43 9.10 42.64
C GLY A 6 28.81 8.20 41.58
N SER A 7 29.54 7.22 41.04
CA SER A 7 29.00 6.30 40.02
C SER A 7 27.91 5.39 40.57
N ILE A 8 28.08 4.82 41.77
CA ILE A 8 27.04 4.00 42.43
C ILE A 8 25.77 4.83 42.67
N SER A 9 25.90 6.06 43.18
CA SER A 9 24.76 6.96 43.41
C SER A 9 24.01 7.29 42.11
N GLN A 10 24.75 7.56 41.02
CA GLN A 10 24.17 7.79 39.69
C GLN A 10 23.46 6.55 39.15
N ASN A 11 24.03 5.35 39.32
CA ASN A 11 23.41 4.10 38.89
C ASN A 11 22.09 3.86 39.64
N ILE A 12 22.07 4.07 40.97
CA ILE A 12 20.85 3.90 41.79
C ILE A 12 19.79 4.92 41.39
N ALA A 13 20.16 6.19 41.17
CA ALA A 13 19.23 7.24 40.79
C ALA A 13 18.55 6.96 39.43
N ASN A 14 19.26 6.30 38.50
CA ASN A 14 18.77 6.01 37.14
C ASN A 14 18.33 4.56 36.94
N VAL A 15 18.04 3.81 38.01
CA VAL A 15 17.57 2.42 37.89
C VAL A 15 16.23 2.31 37.13
N ASN A 16 15.36 3.31 37.26
CA ASN A 16 14.05 3.33 36.59
C ASN A 16 14.09 4.06 35.24
N THR A 17 15.27 4.52 34.81
CA THR A 17 15.43 5.22 33.54
C THR A 17 15.58 4.20 32.42
N THR A 18 14.66 4.28 31.45
CA THR A 18 14.68 3.46 30.23
C THR A 18 16.01 3.62 29.48
N GLY A 19 16.60 2.50 29.05
CA GLY A 19 17.82 2.50 28.25
C GLY A 19 19.09 2.95 28.99
N TYR A 20 19.04 3.20 30.32
CA TYR A 20 20.23 3.58 31.09
C TYR A 20 21.26 2.44 31.16
N LYS A 21 22.54 2.81 31.09
CA LYS A 21 23.68 1.88 31.11
C LYS A 21 24.56 2.13 32.32
N GLU A 22 24.81 1.07 33.07
CA GLU A 22 25.62 1.02 34.28
C GLU A 22 27.02 1.60 34.02
N LYS A 23 27.44 2.46 34.94
CA LYS A 23 28.78 3.02 34.99
C LYS A 23 29.54 2.42 36.15
N ASP A 24 30.71 1.85 35.88
CA ASP A 24 31.58 1.24 36.89
C ASP A 24 32.92 1.98 36.98
N THR A 25 33.40 2.22 38.21
CA THR A 25 34.65 2.94 38.45
C THR A 25 35.75 1.96 38.82
N LEU A 26 36.76 1.86 37.98
CA LEU A 26 37.96 1.05 38.21
C LEU A 26 39.09 1.93 38.74
N PHE A 27 39.99 1.35 39.54
CA PHE A 27 41.18 2.03 40.03
C PHE A 27 42.43 1.39 39.45
N LYS A 28 43.30 2.21 38.85
CA LYS A 28 44.66 1.79 38.48
C LYS A 28 45.69 2.44 39.39
N THR A 29 46.69 1.69 39.81
CA THR A 29 47.85 2.21 40.53
C THR A 29 48.76 2.94 39.53
N VAL A 30 49.25 4.12 39.93
CA VAL A 30 50.22 4.87 39.13
C VAL A 30 51.59 4.62 39.76
N LEU A 31 52.44 3.86 39.07
CA LEU A 31 53.84 3.71 39.44
C LEU A 31 54.67 4.57 38.48
N SER A 32 54.92 5.82 38.88
CA SER A 32 55.83 6.77 38.20
C SER A 32 55.64 6.85 36.67
N GLU A 33 54.52 7.41 36.21
CA GLU A 33 54.39 7.95 34.85
C GLU A 33 54.43 9.49 34.91
N SER A 34 55.33 10.12 34.13
CA SER A 34 55.28 11.57 33.89
C SER A 34 54.17 11.87 32.89
N HIS A 35 53.16 12.67 33.24
CA HIS A 35 52.06 12.99 32.33
C HIS A 35 52.32 14.30 31.57
N THR A 36 52.12 14.28 30.24
CA THR A 36 51.92 15.47 29.42
C THR A 36 50.42 15.69 29.27
N ALA A 37 49.96 16.94 29.44
CA ALA A 37 48.54 17.29 29.55
C ALA A 37 47.70 16.81 28.34
N PRO A 38 46.44 16.37 28.54
CA PRO A 38 45.47 16.23 27.45
C PRO A 38 45.23 17.59 26.79
N ALA A 39 45.08 17.62 25.46
CA ALA A 39 44.78 18.85 24.72
C ALA A 39 43.46 19.48 25.20
N SER A 40 43.46 20.79 25.45
CA SER A 40 42.28 21.51 25.93
C SER A 40 41.18 21.53 24.87
N THR A 41 40.00 21.01 25.19
CA THR A 41 38.78 21.34 24.45
C THR A 41 38.00 22.42 25.22
N GLN A 42 37.41 23.37 24.50
CA GLN A 42 36.91 24.65 25.01
C GLN A 42 35.73 24.60 26.01
N ASN A 43 35.24 23.42 26.41
CA ASN A 43 33.95 23.31 27.10
C ASN A 43 33.97 22.60 28.46
N SER A 44 35.09 22.63 29.18
CA SER A 44 35.13 22.18 30.58
C SER A 44 35.16 23.40 31.51
N PRO A 45 34.07 23.71 32.24
CA PRO A 45 34.09 24.77 33.23
C PRO A 45 34.95 24.29 34.40
N ASN A 46 36.03 25.01 34.65
CA ASN A 46 36.84 24.94 35.87
C ASN A 46 37.85 23.76 35.98
N LYS A 47 38.93 23.79 35.18
CA LYS A 47 40.21 23.13 35.52
C LYS A 47 41.41 24.01 35.15
N ASN A 48 41.61 25.10 35.89
CA ASN A 48 42.91 25.79 35.94
C ASN A 48 43.76 25.30 37.12
N THR A 49 43.86 23.98 37.27
CA THR A 49 44.81 23.32 38.19
C THR A 49 45.59 22.27 37.42
N ALA A 50 46.27 22.73 36.35
CA ALA A 50 47.27 21.95 35.65
C ALA A 50 48.57 21.96 36.47
N THR A 51 48.65 21.08 37.46
CA THR A 51 49.91 20.83 38.16
C THR A 51 50.62 19.68 37.44
N THR A 52 51.70 19.98 36.72
CA THR A 52 52.70 18.96 36.35
C THR A 52 53.32 18.43 37.64
N GLY A 53 52.86 17.27 38.09
CA GLY A 53 53.32 16.60 39.30
C GLY A 53 53.61 15.12 39.01
N LEU A 54 54.61 14.57 39.68
CA LEU A 54 54.83 13.14 39.76
C LEU A 54 53.84 12.58 40.77
N ASP A 55 52.79 11.88 40.31
CA ASP A 55 51.90 11.14 41.19
C ASP A 55 52.59 9.84 41.63
N ILE A 56 53.55 9.95 42.54
CA ILE A 56 54.21 8.80 43.16
C ILE A 56 53.24 8.21 44.19
N PHE A 57 52.83 6.95 43.97
CA PHE A 57 51.87 6.19 44.80
C PHE A 57 50.39 6.59 44.71
N GLY A 58 49.97 7.25 43.64
CA GLY A 58 48.56 7.61 43.40
C GLY A 58 47.69 6.45 42.87
N VAL A 59 46.39 6.47 43.18
CA VAL A 59 45.37 5.66 42.50
C VAL A 59 44.50 6.57 41.63
N ARG A 60 44.37 6.25 40.34
CA ARG A 60 43.51 7.01 39.43
C ARG A 60 42.23 6.23 39.15
N ALA A 61 41.09 6.91 39.34
CA ALA A 61 39.80 6.40 38.93
C ALA A 61 39.66 6.50 37.40
N VAL A 62 39.24 5.40 36.78
CA VAL A 62 38.85 5.33 35.37
C VAL A 62 37.45 4.74 35.34
N ASP A 63 36.51 5.50 34.80
CA ASP A 63 35.15 5.01 34.63
C ASP A 63 35.03 4.21 33.33
N ARG A 64 34.30 3.10 33.38
CA ARG A 64 33.89 2.33 32.21
C ARG A 64 32.38 2.22 32.20
N ASN A 65 31.79 2.47 31.04
CA ASN A 65 30.37 2.26 30.83
C ASN A 65 30.14 0.85 30.31
N LEU A 66 29.19 0.12 30.89
CA LEU A 66 28.79 -1.21 30.44
C LEU A 66 27.64 -1.08 29.43
N ILE A 67 27.94 -0.48 28.28
CA ILE A 67 26.95 -0.15 27.25
C ILE A 67 26.49 -1.43 26.53
N THR A 68 27.38 -2.40 26.35
CA THR A 68 27.03 -3.69 25.72
C THR A 68 26.16 -4.60 26.58
N LYS A 69 26.01 -4.33 27.89
CA LYS A 69 25.16 -5.12 28.79
C LYS A 69 23.69 -4.74 28.55
N SER A 70 22.88 -5.69 28.08
CA SER A 70 21.44 -5.49 27.87
C SER A 70 20.67 -5.45 29.19
N GLY A 71 19.65 -4.60 29.25
CA GLY A 71 18.63 -4.63 30.29
C GLY A 71 17.48 -5.58 29.95
N THR A 72 16.57 -5.77 30.90
CA THR A 72 15.34 -6.55 30.70
C THR A 72 14.38 -5.77 29.79
N ILE A 73 13.76 -6.45 28.83
CA ILE A 73 12.72 -5.86 27.98
C ILE A 73 11.36 -6.04 28.65
N THR A 74 10.64 -4.94 28.84
CA THR A 74 9.29 -4.91 29.44
C THR A 74 8.30 -4.36 28.43
N SER A 75 7.09 -4.93 28.36
CA SER A 75 6.02 -4.43 27.50
C SER A 75 5.54 -3.04 27.96
N SER A 76 5.22 -2.19 27.01
CA SER A 76 4.60 -0.87 27.19
C SER A 76 3.21 -0.83 26.54
N THR A 77 2.39 0.13 26.94
CA THR A 77 1.07 0.39 26.32
C THR A 77 1.15 1.35 25.14
N THR A 78 2.29 2.03 24.96
CA THR A 78 2.49 2.99 23.88
C THR A 78 3.02 2.28 22.65
N TRP A 79 2.34 2.43 21.52
CA TRP A 79 2.69 1.75 20.27
C TRP A 79 4.00 2.24 19.64
N SER A 80 4.40 3.49 19.93
CA SER A 80 5.65 4.08 19.45
C SER A 80 6.87 3.65 20.26
N ASP A 81 6.67 2.97 21.39
CA ASP A 81 7.76 2.47 22.21
C ASP A 81 8.41 1.25 21.55
N MET A 82 9.74 1.21 21.55
CA MET A 82 10.51 0.14 20.93
C MET A 82 11.70 -0.26 21.78
N ALA A 83 11.94 -1.57 21.87
CA ALA A 83 13.16 -2.11 22.44
C ALA A 83 13.92 -2.88 21.35
N ILE A 84 15.25 -2.80 21.37
CA ILE A 84 16.06 -3.65 20.50
C ILE A 84 16.40 -4.90 21.31
N ASN A 85 16.12 -6.08 20.78
CA ASN A 85 16.66 -7.33 21.29
C ASN A 85 17.93 -7.67 20.50
N GLY A 86 19.06 -7.79 21.19
CA GLY A 86 20.39 -7.94 20.57
C GLY A 86 21.22 -6.66 20.53
N ARG A 87 22.35 -6.70 19.80
CA ARG A 87 23.34 -5.60 19.77
C ARG A 87 22.85 -4.44 18.90
N GLY A 88 23.21 -3.23 19.32
CA GLY A 88 23.10 -2.01 18.51
C GLY A 88 22.27 -0.89 19.14
N PHE A 89 22.14 0.21 18.42
CA PHE A 89 21.53 1.44 18.90
C PHE A 89 20.59 2.04 17.86
N PHE A 90 19.53 2.70 18.33
CA PHE A 90 18.75 3.59 17.51
C PHE A 90 19.61 4.80 17.13
N ILE A 91 19.41 5.30 15.91
CA ILE A 91 20.11 6.46 15.39
C ILE A 91 19.18 7.65 15.53
N VAL A 92 19.61 8.69 16.23
CA VAL A 92 18.85 9.91 16.42
C VAL A 92 19.67 11.12 16.00
N THR A 93 19.03 12.18 15.53
CA THR A 93 19.69 13.45 15.19
C THR A 93 19.20 14.56 16.09
N GLN A 94 20.09 15.47 16.45
CA GLN A 94 19.70 16.69 17.15
C GLN A 94 18.86 17.60 16.24
N PRO A 95 17.92 18.39 16.80
CA PRO A 95 17.24 19.45 16.06
C PRO A 95 18.24 20.48 15.52
N ASP A 96 17.89 21.11 14.40
CA ASP A 96 18.63 22.27 13.89
C ASP A 96 18.33 23.54 14.73
N SER A 97 18.94 24.67 14.35
CA SER A 97 18.77 25.96 15.04
C SER A 97 17.32 26.50 15.03
N THR A 98 16.43 25.93 14.22
CA THR A 98 15.01 26.29 14.14
C THR A 98 14.13 25.30 14.92
N GLY A 99 14.71 24.25 15.51
CA GLY A 99 13.96 23.18 16.14
C GLY A 99 13.33 22.21 15.14
N ALA A 100 13.74 22.26 13.87
CA ALA A 100 13.32 21.33 12.83
C ALA A 100 14.29 20.14 12.78
N PRO A 101 13.88 18.99 12.20
CA PRO A 101 14.76 17.85 12.10
C PRO A 101 15.94 18.16 11.18
N GLY A 102 17.16 17.98 11.68
CA GLY A 102 18.38 18.17 10.89
C GLY A 102 18.44 17.20 9.70
N ALA A 103 18.98 17.67 8.58
CA ALA A 103 19.27 16.81 7.44
C ALA A 103 20.32 15.76 7.86
N GLY A 104 19.97 14.48 7.77
CA GLY A 104 20.81 13.38 8.22
C GLY A 104 22.25 13.48 7.70
N GLY A 105 23.19 13.60 8.62
CA GLY A 105 24.62 13.73 8.35
C GLY A 105 25.45 13.43 9.60
N THR A 106 26.77 13.23 9.44
CA THR A 106 27.67 12.84 10.53
C THR A 106 27.73 13.88 11.66
N SER A 107 27.45 15.16 11.36
CA SER A 107 27.42 16.23 12.35
C SER A 107 26.06 16.27 13.05
N GLY A 108 26.02 15.88 14.32
CA GLY A 108 24.81 15.90 15.16
C GLY A 108 24.06 14.56 15.26
N THR A 109 24.58 13.49 14.65
CA THR A 109 24.07 12.12 14.86
C THR A 109 24.50 11.60 16.23
N LEU A 110 23.51 11.12 16.99
CA LEU A 110 23.65 10.49 18.30
C LEU A 110 23.03 9.10 18.25
N TYR A 111 23.39 8.28 19.23
CA TYR A 111 22.97 6.89 19.32
C TYR A 111 22.28 6.66 20.65
N THR A 112 21.13 6.01 20.67
CA THR A 112 20.42 5.73 21.93
C THR A 112 19.97 4.28 22.00
N ARG A 113 19.84 3.80 23.22
CA ARG A 113 19.21 2.52 23.52
C ARG A 113 17.81 2.69 24.12
N ALA A 114 17.49 3.90 24.58
CA ALA A 114 16.14 4.25 24.98
C ALA A 114 15.26 4.36 23.74
N GLY A 115 14.12 3.67 23.77
CA GLY A 115 13.14 3.71 22.69
C GLY A 115 11.76 4.14 23.15
N ASP A 116 11.71 4.99 24.17
CA ASP A 116 10.53 5.72 24.65
C ASP A 116 10.23 6.91 23.71
N PHE A 117 9.98 6.60 22.43
CA PHE A 117 9.75 7.63 21.42
C PHE A 117 8.34 8.20 21.54
N THR A 118 8.27 9.52 21.56
CA THR A 118 7.02 10.29 21.49
C THR A 118 6.87 10.92 20.11
N GLN A 119 5.65 11.26 19.72
CA GLN A 119 5.42 11.97 18.45
C GLN A 119 5.39 13.47 18.65
N ARG A 120 6.11 14.22 17.81
CA ARG A 120 6.13 15.68 17.79
C ARG A 120 5.79 16.21 16.40
N ALA A 121 4.74 17.03 16.33
CA ALA A 121 4.34 17.71 15.11
C ALA A 121 5.29 18.85 14.76
N VAL A 122 5.90 18.81 13.59
CA VAL A 122 6.74 19.87 13.02
C VAL A 122 6.46 19.96 11.52
N ASN A 123 6.15 21.16 11.01
CA ASN A 123 5.89 21.42 9.58
C ASN A 123 4.85 20.47 8.95
N GLY A 124 3.82 20.06 9.70
CA GLY A 124 2.76 19.16 9.23
C GLY A 124 3.07 17.67 9.32
N ASN A 125 4.26 17.28 9.80
CA ASN A 125 4.66 15.89 10.02
C ASN A 125 4.84 15.58 11.52
N ASN A 126 4.37 14.41 11.97
CA ASN A 126 4.53 13.88 13.31
C ASN A 126 5.77 12.98 13.34
N TYR A 127 6.89 13.55 13.76
CA TYR A 127 8.16 12.84 13.85
C TYR A 127 8.29 12.10 15.18
N PHE A 128 9.01 10.98 15.17
CA PHE A 128 9.38 10.26 16.39
C PHE A 128 10.56 10.96 17.07
N THR A 129 10.37 11.37 18.33
CA THR A 129 11.36 12.10 19.12
C THR A 129 11.61 11.45 20.47
N THR A 130 12.86 11.51 20.94
CA THR A 130 13.21 11.16 22.33
C THR A 130 12.70 12.24 23.31
N ALA A 131 12.74 11.97 24.62
CA ALA A 131 12.41 12.95 25.65
C ALA A 131 13.22 14.26 25.55
N ASP A 132 14.47 14.19 25.11
CA ASP A 132 15.35 15.36 24.88
C ASP A 132 15.10 16.08 23.54
N GLY A 133 14.13 15.62 22.75
CA GLY A 133 13.75 16.24 21.48
C GLY A 133 14.63 15.85 20.28
N ASN A 134 15.42 14.78 20.37
CA ASN A 134 16.19 14.26 19.23
C ASN A 134 15.27 13.43 18.31
N TYR A 135 15.45 13.51 17.00
CA TYR A 135 14.61 12.84 16.01
C TYR A 135 15.15 11.46 15.63
N LEU A 136 14.29 10.44 15.63
CA LEU A 136 14.63 9.10 15.16
C LEU A 136 14.88 9.10 13.65
N MET A 137 15.94 8.43 13.23
CA MET A 137 16.36 8.34 11.84
C MET A 137 16.07 6.95 11.24
N GLY A 138 15.67 6.92 9.97
CA GLY A 138 15.38 5.69 9.25
C GLY A 138 15.48 5.84 7.74
N TRP A 139 15.41 4.72 7.03
CA TRP A 139 15.32 4.70 5.57
C TRP A 139 13.88 4.89 5.13
N ALA A 140 13.63 5.90 4.31
CA ALA A 140 12.32 6.08 3.69
C ALA A 140 12.04 4.98 2.66
N ALA A 141 10.80 4.52 2.62
CA ALA A 141 10.30 3.65 1.56
C ALA A 141 9.95 4.44 0.30
N ASP A 142 10.06 3.81 -0.86
CA ASP A 142 9.53 4.36 -2.10
C ASP A 142 7.99 4.34 -2.13
N SER A 143 7.39 4.85 -3.21
CA SER A 143 5.94 4.87 -3.38
C SER A 143 5.29 3.47 -3.38
N LYS A 144 6.07 2.41 -3.62
CA LYS A 144 5.67 1.01 -3.62
C LYS A 144 5.97 0.28 -2.31
N GLY A 145 6.50 0.98 -1.30
CA GLY A 145 6.83 0.39 0.00
C GLY A 145 8.16 -0.37 0.04
N VAL A 146 9.02 -0.22 -0.98
CA VAL A 146 10.34 -0.86 -1.03
C VAL A 146 11.37 0.02 -0.33
N ILE A 147 12.17 -0.60 0.55
CA ILE A 147 13.25 0.06 1.28
C ILE A 147 14.57 -0.20 0.56
N SER A 148 15.33 0.86 0.28
CA SER A 148 16.73 0.76 -0.13
C SER A 148 17.63 1.01 1.07
N ALA A 149 18.22 -0.05 1.65
CA ALA A 149 19.09 0.05 2.83
C ALA A 149 20.42 0.81 2.59
N THR A 150 20.65 1.31 1.38
CA THR A 150 21.78 2.16 0.99
C THR A 150 21.40 3.63 0.84
N SER A 151 20.13 4.00 1.06
CA SER A 151 19.68 5.38 0.97
C SER A 151 20.14 6.20 2.18
N THR A 152 20.17 7.52 2.02
CA THR A 152 20.48 8.45 3.12
C THR A 152 19.41 8.35 4.20
N LEU A 153 19.84 8.38 5.46
CA LEU A 153 18.92 8.38 6.59
C LEU A 153 18.11 9.68 6.64
N THR A 154 16.81 9.51 6.85
CA THR A 154 15.84 10.60 6.98
C THR A 154 15.10 10.48 8.31
N PRO A 155 14.67 11.59 8.91
CA PRO A 155 13.84 11.57 10.11
C PRO A 155 12.55 10.79 9.88
N VAL A 156 12.25 9.83 10.76
CA VAL A 156 11.05 8.99 10.68
C VAL A 156 9.83 9.79 11.13
N TYR A 157 8.77 9.75 10.35
CA TYR A 157 7.48 10.35 10.69
C TYR A 157 6.32 9.44 10.32
N ALA A 158 5.19 9.65 10.99
CA ALA A 158 3.96 8.90 10.79
C ALA A 158 2.75 9.80 11.03
N ASN A 159 2.05 10.16 9.97
CA ASN A 159 0.91 11.07 10.02
C ASN A 159 -0.40 10.30 9.89
N ILE A 160 -0.98 9.93 11.04
CA ILE A 160 -2.34 9.37 11.07
C ILE A 160 -3.31 10.39 10.45
N GLY A 161 -4.21 9.92 9.58
CA GLY A 161 -5.14 10.74 8.81
C GLY A 161 -4.57 11.29 7.49
N GLN A 162 -3.29 11.06 7.18
CA GLN A 162 -2.75 11.40 5.86
C GLN A 162 -3.39 10.52 4.78
N THR A 163 -3.84 11.15 3.70
CA THR A 163 -4.36 10.42 2.54
C THR A 163 -3.22 9.98 1.63
N VAL A 164 -3.36 8.78 1.08
CA VAL A 164 -2.54 8.27 0.00
C VAL A 164 -3.40 8.05 -1.23
N ASN A 165 -2.83 8.36 -2.38
CA ASN A 165 -3.46 8.09 -3.65
C ASN A 165 -3.75 6.60 -3.80
N GLY A 166 -4.88 6.30 -4.40
CA GLY A 166 -5.23 4.93 -4.79
C GLY A 166 -4.42 4.50 -6.01
N ASN A 167 -4.88 3.44 -6.65
CA ASN A 167 -4.39 3.02 -7.96
C ASN A 167 -5.57 2.88 -8.91
N ALA A 168 -5.46 3.49 -10.09
CA ALA A 168 -6.44 3.29 -11.15
C ALA A 168 -6.36 1.84 -11.63
N THR A 169 -7.50 1.27 -12.02
CA THR A 169 -7.51 -0.11 -12.52
C THR A 169 -6.90 -0.16 -13.91
N THR A 170 -5.88 -1.01 -14.10
CA THR A 170 -5.28 -1.27 -15.41
C THR A 170 -5.42 -2.72 -15.83
N SER A 171 -5.60 -3.64 -14.87
CA SER A 171 -5.74 -5.07 -15.14
C SER A 171 -6.81 -5.71 -14.26
N ILE A 172 -7.63 -6.57 -14.89
CA ILE A 172 -8.65 -7.38 -14.25
C ILE A 172 -8.46 -8.82 -14.73
N GLN A 173 -8.41 -9.78 -13.80
CA GLN A 173 -8.50 -11.20 -14.10
C GLN A 173 -9.83 -11.76 -13.58
N THR A 174 -10.60 -12.36 -14.48
CA THR A 174 -11.90 -12.95 -14.14
C THR A 174 -11.80 -14.48 -14.17
N VAL A 175 -12.08 -15.10 -13.02
CA VAL A 175 -12.24 -16.54 -12.88
C VAL A 175 -13.73 -16.82 -12.65
N ALA A 176 -14.44 -17.12 -13.71
CA ALA A 176 -15.88 -17.32 -13.67
C ALA A 176 -16.34 -18.40 -14.65
N ASN A 177 -17.49 -18.97 -14.37
CA ASN A 177 -18.19 -19.88 -15.26
C ASN A 177 -19.43 -19.21 -15.85
N VAL A 178 -19.51 -19.20 -17.17
CA VAL A 178 -20.69 -18.74 -17.91
C VAL A 178 -21.64 -19.93 -18.10
N PRO A 179 -22.93 -19.83 -17.73
CA PRO A 179 -23.86 -20.97 -17.73
C PRO A 179 -24.16 -21.47 -19.15
N SER A 180 -23.79 -22.70 -19.47
CA SER A 180 -24.09 -23.31 -20.79
C SER A 180 -25.60 -23.49 -21.05
N ASN A 181 -26.40 -23.51 -19.98
CA ASN A 181 -27.86 -23.59 -19.99
C ASN A 181 -28.55 -22.21 -20.06
N ALA A 182 -27.81 -21.13 -20.32
CA ALA A 182 -28.41 -19.83 -20.59
C ALA A 182 -29.33 -19.87 -21.82
N THR A 183 -30.39 -19.07 -21.80
CA THR A 183 -31.29 -18.92 -22.94
C THR A 183 -30.52 -18.39 -24.15
N GLN A 184 -30.55 -19.15 -25.26
CA GLN A 184 -29.93 -18.73 -26.50
C GLN A 184 -30.74 -17.60 -27.14
N THR A 185 -30.06 -16.57 -27.61
CA THR A 185 -30.67 -15.59 -28.51
C THR A 185 -30.82 -16.25 -29.88
N GLY A 186 -32.05 -16.58 -30.26
CA GLY A 186 -32.33 -17.31 -31.51
C GLY A 186 -31.72 -16.62 -32.74
N SER A 187 -31.06 -17.41 -33.59
CA SER A 187 -30.41 -16.91 -34.81
C SER A 187 -31.39 -16.44 -35.86
N THR A 188 -32.63 -16.93 -35.83
CA THR A 188 -33.73 -16.48 -36.69
C THR A 188 -34.94 -16.15 -35.83
N GLN A 189 -35.51 -14.96 -36.02
CA GLN A 189 -36.72 -14.52 -35.32
C GLN A 189 -37.73 -13.96 -36.33
N THR A 190 -38.97 -14.42 -36.24
CA THR A 190 -40.05 -13.99 -37.12
C THR A 190 -40.98 -13.07 -36.37
N PHE A 191 -41.18 -11.87 -36.90
CA PHE A 191 -42.16 -10.90 -36.41
C PHE A 191 -43.17 -10.63 -37.51
N THR A 192 -44.43 -10.45 -37.09
CA THR A 192 -45.53 -10.21 -38.00
C THR A 192 -46.10 -8.84 -37.71
N ASP A 193 -46.14 -7.97 -38.71
CA ASP A 193 -46.81 -6.67 -38.62
C ASP A 193 -47.97 -6.64 -39.62
N THR A 194 -49.16 -6.34 -39.10
CA THR A 194 -50.39 -6.27 -39.87
C THR A 194 -50.88 -4.84 -40.04
N SER A 195 -50.25 -3.83 -39.44
CA SER A 195 -50.79 -2.47 -39.40
C SER A 195 -50.25 -1.54 -40.49
N SER A 196 -49.13 -1.92 -41.10
CA SER A 196 -48.29 -1.03 -41.92
C SER A 196 -48.41 -1.23 -43.43
N ILE A 197 -49.11 -2.28 -43.92
CA ILE A 197 -49.25 -2.54 -45.36
C ILE A 197 -50.72 -2.67 -45.75
N THR A 198 -51.11 -1.88 -46.74
CA THR A 198 -52.43 -1.93 -47.39
C THR A 198 -52.22 -2.14 -48.88
N ASP A 199 -52.98 -3.04 -49.49
CA ASP A 199 -52.89 -3.32 -50.92
C ASP A 199 -53.54 -2.24 -51.81
N GLY A 200 -53.37 -2.39 -53.12
CA GLY A 200 -53.97 -1.51 -54.12
C GLY A 200 -55.49 -1.40 -54.06
N PHE A 201 -56.19 -2.29 -53.35
CA PHE A 201 -57.64 -2.29 -53.16
C PHE A 201 -58.07 -1.76 -51.77
N GLY A 202 -57.13 -1.30 -50.93
CA GLY A 202 -57.43 -0.80 -49.60
C GLY A 202 -57.57 -1.87 -48.51
N THR A 203 -57.24 -3.14 -48.81
CA THR A 203 -57.25 -4.22 -47.81
C THR A 203 -55.89 -4.35 -47.13
N THR A 204 -55.89 -4.47 -45.82
CA THR A 204 -54.69 -4.63 -45.02
C THR A 204 -54.03 -5.99 -45.27
N GLN A 205 -52.72 -5.98 -45.52
CA GLN A 205 -51.90 -7.16 -45.76
C GLN A 205 -50.92 -7.42 -44.61
N THR A 206 -50.60 -8.69 -44.41
CA THR A 206 -49.67 -9.11 -43.37
C THR A 206 -48.24 -9.10 -43.89
N LEU A 207 -47.39 -8.24 -43.32
CA LEU A 207 -45.96 -8.27 -43.56
C LEU A 207 -45.28 -9.20 -42.56
N THR A 208 -44.53 -10.18 -43.07
CA THR A 208 -43.66 -11.01 -42.24
C THR A 208 -42.23 -10.51 -42.35
N MET A 209 -41.59 -10.28 -41.21
CA MET A 209 -40.19 -9.90 -41.07
C MET A 209 -39.41 -11.06 -40.46
N ASN A 210 -38.49 -11.63 -41.22
CA ASN A 210 -37.60 -12.68 -40.76
C ASN A 210 -36.23 -12.07 -40.50
N TRP A 211 -35.89 -11.93 -39.22
CA TRP A 211 -34.59 -11.46 -38.77
C TRP A 211 -33.65 -12.64 -38.67
N THR A 212 -32.55 -12.61 -39.43
CA THR A 212 -31.48 -13.61 -39.39
C THR A 212 -30.18 -12.95 -38.95
N ARG A 213 -29.57 -13.44 -37.87
CA ARG A 213 -28.28 -12.92 -37.40
C ARG A 213 -27.17 -13.37 -38.35
N THR A 214 -26.43 -12.42 -38.90
CA THR A 214 -25.28 -12.71 -39.79
C THR A 214 -23.96 -12.75 -39.03
N GLY A 215 -23.87 -12.07 -37.89
CA GLY A 215 -22.72 -12.12 -36.97
C GLY A 215 -22.62 -10.88 -36.09
N GLY A 216 -22.12 -11.02 -34.86
CA GLY A 216 -21.98 -9.90 -33.92
C GLY A 216 -23.29 -9.13 -33.72
N ASP A 217 -23.26 -7.84 -34.03
CA ASP A 217 -24.41 -6.94 -33.95
C ASP A 217 -25.14 -6.73 -35.29
N THR A 218 -24.81 -7.54 -36.30
CA THR A 218 -25.38 -7.42 -37.64
C THR A 218 -26.48 -8.47 -37.85
N TRP A 219 -27.61 -7.99 -38.34
CA TRP A 219 -28.82 -8.76 -38.65
C TRP A 219 -29.26 -8.48 -40.08
N GLN A 220 -29.75 -9.50 -40.76
CA GLN A 220 -30.47 -9.37 -42.03
C GLN A 220 -31.96 -9.50 -41.76
N VAL A 221 -32.75 -8.63 -42.38
CA VAL A 221 -34.21 -8.67 -42.29
C VAL A 221 -34.76 -8.94 -43.67
N ASP A 222 -35.36 -10.12 -43.81
CA ASP A 222 -36.10 -10.52 -44.99
C ASP A 222 -37.57 -10.18 -44.81
N PHE A 223 -38.13 -9.50 -45.80
CA PHE A 223 -39.53 -9.13 -45.83
C PHE A 223 -40.27 -10.05 -46.79
N SER A 224 -41.43 -10.56 -46.38
CA SER A 224 -42.30 -11.35 -47.25
C SER A 224 -43.77 -11.00 -47.06
N LEU A 225 -44.51 -10.99 -48.16
CA LEU A 225 -45.96 -10.86 -48.21
C LEU A 225 -46.63 -12.23 -48.41
N PRO A 226 -47.93 -12.37 -48.12
CA PRO A 226 -48.65 -13.62 -48.30
C PRO A 226 -48.72 -13.98 -49.79
N ALA A 227 -48.44 -15.25 -50.14
CA ALA A 227 -48.49 -15.72 -51.54
C ALA A 227 -49.92 -15.78 -52.11
N ASN A 228 -50.95 -15.84 -51.25
CA ASN A 228 -52.35 -15.87 -51.65
C ASN A 228 -53.17 -14.93 -50.76
N PRO A 229 -53.10 -13.61 -50.97
CA PRO A 229 -53.82 -12.65 -50.16
C PRO A 229 -55.33 -12.70 -50.46
N ALA A 230 -56.16 -12.42 -49.45
CA ALA A 230 -57.62 -12.50 -49.56
C ALA A 230 -58.21 -11.54 -50.62
N SER A 231 -57.49 -10.47 -50.96
CA SER A 231 -57.86 -9.51 -52.01
C SER A 231 -57.50 -9.98 -53.44
N GLY A 232 -56.74 -11.07 -53.57
CA GLY A 232 -56.22 -11.54 -54.85
C GLY A 232 -55.10 -10.70 -55.46
N SER A 233 -54.65 -9.62 -54.80
CA SER A 233 -53.55 -8.77 -55.27
C SER A 233 -52.22 -9.20 -54.67
N VAL A 234 -51.35 -9.79 -55.49
CA VAL A 234 -50.03 -10.28 -55.05
C VAL A 234 -49.03 -9.14 -55.10
N GLY A 235 -48.37 -8.86 -53.98
CA GLY A 235 -47.33 -7.82 -53.87
C GLY A 235 -45.93 -8.40 -54.04
N THR A 236 -45.08 -7.71 -54.80
CA THR A 236 -43.63 -8.00 -54.90
C THR A 236 -42.85 -6.92 -54.17
N ILE A 237 -41.93 -7.30 -53.29
CA ILE A 237 -41.11 -6.37 -52.52
C ILE A 237 -39.78 -6.15 -53.23
N THR A 238 -39.42 -4.89 -53.46
CA THR A 238 -38.07 -4.50 -53.90
C THR A 238 -37.29 -3.89 -52.73
N GLY A 239 -36.02 -4.29 -52.55
CA GLY A 239 -35.15 -3.79 -51.47
C GLY A 239 -34.98 -4.71 -50.25
N SER A 240 -35.37 -5.99 -50.36
CA SER A 240 -35.13 -7.04 -49.35
C SER A 240 -34.03 -8.00 -49.84
N PRO A 241 -33.13 -8.52 -48.97
CA PRO A 241 -33.01 -8.28 -47.52
C PRO A 241 -32.36 -6.94 -47.18
N VAL A 242 -32.73 -6.39 -46.01
CA VAL A 242 -32.10 -5.19 -45.43
C VAL A 242 -31.09 -5.62 -44.35
N THR A 243 -29.87 -5.06 -44.39
CA THR A 243 -28.86 -5.29 -43.35
C THR A 243 -28.99 -4.22 -42.26
N VAL A 244 -29.12 -4.64 -41.01
CA VAL A 244 -29.32 -3.81 -39.83
C VAL A 244 -28.16 -4.03 -38.86
N THR A 245 -27.56 -2.96 -38.36
CA THR A 245 -26.58 -3.02 -37.27
C THR A 245 -27.19 -2.49 -35.98
N MET A 246 -26.89 -3.12 -34.86
CA MET A 246 -27.32 -2.67 -33.54
C MET A 246 -26.14 -2.17 -32.70
N ASP A 247 -26.39 -1.30 -31.71
CA ASP A 247 -25.40 -0.93 -30.70
C ASP A 247 -25.40 -1.90 -29.50
N ALA A 248 -24.54 -1.62 -28.52
CA ALA A 248 -24.47 -2.37 -27.27
C ALA A 248 -25.79 -2.35 -26.45
N ASN A 249 -26.68 -1.37 -26.71
CA ASN A 249 -27.99 -1.23 -26.07
C ASN A 249 -29.12 -1.90 -26.88
N GLY A 250 -28.78 -2.58 -27.97
CA GLY A 250 -29.73 -3.18 -28.90
C GLY A 250 -30.51 -2.15 -29.74
N ALA A 251 -30.12 -0.88 -29.74
CA ALA A 251 -30.70 0.13 -30.61
C ALA A 251 -30.13 0.01 -32.03
N ILE A 252 -30.94 0.24 -33.05
CA ILE A 252 -30.51 0.16 -34.45
C ILE A 252 -29.65 1.39 -34.78
N THR A 253 -28.45 1.18 -35.29
CA THR A 253 -27.48 2.23 -35.65
C THR A 253 -27.37 2.47 -37.15
N ALA A 254 -27.69 1.48 -37.99
CA ALA A 254 -27.78 1.63 -39.44
C ALA A 254 -28.75 0.59 -40.03
N PRO A 255 -29.41 0.90 -41.18
CA PRO A 255 -29.26 2.09 -42.04
C PRO A 255 -30.01 3.35 -41.52
N THR A 256 -29.56 4.57 -41.90
CA THR A 256 -29.99 5.87 -41.32
C THR A 256 -30.75 6.85 -42.24
N THR A 257 -31.29 6.45 -43.41
CA THR A 257 -32.15 7.31 -44.27
C THR A 257 -33.47 6.60 -44.59
N SER A 258 -34.65 7.21 -44.76
CA SER A 258 -34.97 8.53 -45.34
C SER A 258 -35.94 9.42 -44.51
N ALA A 259 -36.20 10.63 -45.02
CA ALA A 259 -36.81 11.78 -44.37
C ALA A 259 -38.29 11.58 -43.98
N SER A 260 -38.55 11.30 -42.69
CA SER A 260 -39.66 11.87 -41.88
C SER A 260 -39.73 11.26 -40.47
N GLY A 261 -38.57 10.99 -39.86
CA GLY A 261 -38.53 10.68 -38.42
C GLY A 261 -39.03 9.28 -38.06
N THR A 262 -38.36 8.24 -38.57
CA THR A 262 -38.11 6.88 -38.02
C THR A 262 -37.74 6.00 -39.22
N GLY A 263 -36.45 5.90 -39.52
CA GLY A 263 -35.96 5.68 -40.88
C GLY A 263 -36.07 4.27 -41.45
N PHE A 264 -36.33 4.18 -42.77
CA PHE A 264 -35.85 3.19 -43.74
C PHE A 264 -35.71 3.82 -45.13
N ALA A 265 -35.01 3.14 -46.05
CA ALA A 265 -35.24 3.28 -47.47
C ALA A 265 -36.66 2.77 -47.78
N ASP A 266 -37.43 3.50 -48.59
CA ASP A 266 -38.81 3.13 -48.88
C ASP A 266 -38.86 1.71 -49.46
N LEU A 267 -39.44 0.77 -48.68
CA LEU A 267 -39.75 -0.55 -49.22
C LEU A 267 -40.85 -0.33 -50.25
N THR A 268 -40.52 -0.57 -51.50
CA THR A 268 -41.46 -0.43 -52.60
C THR A 268 -42.15 -1.75 -52.81
N VAL A 269 -43.47 -1.75 -52.71
CA VAL A 269 -44.32 -2.91 -52.97
C VAL A 269 -45.09 -2.65 -54.25
N ASP A 270 -44.86 -3.51 -55.24
CA ASP A 270 -45.58 -3.49 -56.52
C ASP A 270 -46.70 -4.53 -56.46
N TRP A 271 -47.95 -4.08 -56.57
CA TRP A 271 -49.15 -4.90 -56.50
C TRP A 271 -49.58 -5.37 -57.89
N SER A 272 -49.94 -6.65 -58.01
CA SER A 272 -50.38 -7.23 -59.29
C SER A 272 -51.74 -6.72 -59.79
N ALA A 273 -52.54 -6.10 -58.92
CA ALA A 273 -53.85 -5.55 -59.25
C ALA A 273 -54.30 -4.41 -58.29
N GLY A 274 -55.02 -3.42 -58.82
CA GLY A 274 -55.63 -2.31 -58.06
C GLY A 274 -55.49 -0.94 -58.73
N PRO A 275 -56.26 0.09 -58.30
CA PRO A 275 -56.11 1.48 -58.76
C PRO A 275 -54.73 2.10 -58.50
N THR A 276 -53.99 1.59 -57.51
CA THR A 276 -52.63 2.02 -57.20
C THR A 276 -51.70 0.81 -57.30
N ALA A 277 -50.95 0.70 -58.41
CA ALA A 277 -50.09 -0.46 -58.69
C ALA A 277 -48.80 -0.49 -57.85
N GLN A 278 -48.47 0.61 -57.16
CA GLN A 278 -47.27 0.74 -56.34
C GLN A 278 -47.61 1.43 -55.02
N SER A 279 -47.17 0.85 -53.91
CA SER A 279 -47.28 1.45 -52.58
C SER A 279 -45.92 1.48 -51.91
N THR A 280 -45.58 2.60 -51.28
CA THR A 280 -44.42 2.74 -50.40
C THR A 280 -44.85 2.47 -48.96
N ALA A 281 -44.21 1.52 -48.29
CA ALA A 281 -44.46 1.23 -46.88
C ALA A 281 -43.33 1.80 -46.01
N SER A 282 -43.69 2.60 -45.00
CA SER A 282 -42.78 3.01 -43.94
C SER A 282 -42.92 2.03 -42.78
N ILE A 283 -41.96 1.12 -42.64
CA ILE A 283 -41.96 0.10 -41.59
C ILE A 283 -41.12 0.62 -40.42
N ASN A 284 -41.52 0.42 -39.17
CA ASN A 284 -40.63 0.72 -38.04
C ASN A 284 -40.01 -0.58 -37.50
N LEU A 285 -38.74 -0.85 -37.80
CA LEU A 285 -38.04 -2.02 -37.24
C LEU A 285 -37.72 -1.87 -35.76
N SER A 286 -37.71 -0.66 -35.20
CA SER A 286 -37.33 -0.48 -33.80
C SER A 286 -38.37 -1.02 -32.81
N SER A 287 -39.65 -1.08 -33.20
CA SER A 287 -40.73 -1.71 -32.42
C SER A 287 -40.76 -3.24 -32.54
N ASN A 288 -40.22 -3.80 -33.63
CA ASN A 288 -40.28 -5.22 -33.97
C ASN A 288 -38.88 -5.79 -34.22
N LYS A 289 -37.98 -5.62 -33.23
CA LYS A 289 -36.60 -6.09 -33.26
C LYS A 289 -36.37 -7.27 -32.30
N PRO A 290 -35.39 -8.14 -32.58
CA PRO A 290 -34.83 -9.10 -31.63
C PRO A 290 -34.53 -8.50 -30.25
N THR A 291 -34.96 -9.17 -29.18
CA THR A 291 -34.43 -8.95 -27.83
C THR A 291 -33.28 -9.92 -27.58
N LEU A 292 -32.19 -9.41 -27.00
CA LEU A 292 -31.00 -10.20 -26.69
C LEU A 292 -31.12 -10.73 -25.27
N SER A 293 -30.96 -12.05 -25.10
CA SER A 293 -30.85 -12.64 -23.76
C SER A 293 -29.39 -12.58 -23.31
N THR A 294 -29.16 -11.94 -22.16
CA THR A 294 -27.82 -11.70 -21.63
C THR A 294 -27.72 -12.19 -20.18
N VAL A 295 -26.51 -12.62 -19.83
CA VAL A 295 -26.08 -12.96 -18.48
C VAL A 295 -25.17 -11.84 -18.01
N ASP A 296 -25.62 -11.08 -17.01
CA ASP A 296 -24.93 -9.88 -16.54
C ASP A 296 -24.12 -10.14 -15.27
N GLU A 297 -22.97 -9.48 -15.17
CA GLU A 297 -22.15 -9.38 -13.97
C GLU A 297 -21.62 -7.96 -13.81
N THR A 298 -21.38 -7.51 -12.58
CA THR A 298 -20.87 -6.16 -12.30
C THR A 298 -19.54 -6.23 -11.58
N ILE A 299 -18.55 -5.50 -12.07
CA ILE A 299 -17.20 -5.42 -11.49
C ILE A 299 -16.95 -3.98 -11.08
N ALA A 300 -16.48 -3.78 -9.85
CA ALA A 300 -16.02 -2.47 -9.40
C ALA A 300 -14.63 -2.17 -10.00
N VAL A 301 -14.48 -1.03 -10.66
CA VAL A 301 -13.24 -0.53 -11.26
C VAL A 301 -12.95 0.88 -10.75
N TYR A 302 -11.68 1.27 -10.73
CA TYR A 302 -11.23 2.55 -10.19
C TYR A 302 -10.69 3.47 -11.27
N ASP A 303 -11.15 4.73 -11.28
CA ASP A 303 -10.71 5.78 -12.22
C ASP A 303 -9.35 6.40 -11.84
N ASN A 304 -8.88 7.38 -12.62
CA ASN A 304 -7.64 8.11 -12.32
C ASN A 304 -7.75 9.05 -11.11
N ALA A 305 -8.96 9.33 -10.62
CA ALA A 305 -9.22 10.06 -9.39
C ALA A 305 -9.42 9.12 -8.18
N TYR A 306 -9.22 7.81 -8.37
CA TYR A 306 -9.34 6.74 -7.38
C TYR A 306 -10.77 6.53 -6.84
N ASN A 307 -11.79 6.98 -7.56
CA ASN A 307 -13.20 6.70 -7.26
C ASN A 307 -13.61 5.33 -7.80
N SER A 308 -14.50 4.65 -7.08
CA SER A 308 -15.08 3.38 -7.50
C SER A 308 -16.23 3.60 -8.47
N HIS A 309 -16.19 2.91 -9.61
CA HIS A 309 -17.23 2.84 -10.63
C HIS A 309 -17.63 1.39 -10.88
N ASN A 310 -18.86 1.16 -11.33
CA ASN A 310 -19.32 -0.19 -11.63
C ASN A 310 -19.31 -0.42 -13.15
N LEU A 311 -18.58 -1.44 -13.59
CA LEU A 311 -18.54 -1.91 -14.97
C LEU A 311 -19.41 -3.17 -15.10
N GLY A 312 -20.45 -3.10 -15.91
CA GLY A 312 -21.28 -4.23 -16.29
C GLY A 312 -20.66 -5.02 -17.44
N LEU A 313 -20.52 -6.34 -17.24
CA LEU A 313 -20.19 -7.32 -18.25
C LEU A 313 -21.46 -8.09 -18.62
N SER A 314 -21.85 -8.04 -19.87
CA SER A 314 -23.05 -8.73 -20.38
C SER A 314 -22.62 -9.80 -21.38
N PHE A 315 -22.92 -11.06 -21.08
CA PHE A 315 -22.61 -12.21 -21.92
C PHE A 315 -23.87 -12.70 -22.62
N GLU A 316 -23.86 -12.64 -23.95
CA GLU A 316 -24.99 -13.04 -24.78
C GLU A 316 -24.74 -14.45 -25.36
N HIS A 317 -25.63 -15.41 -25.09
CA HIS A 317 -25.50 -16.77 -25.60
C HIS A 317 -25.99 -16.84 -27.05
N ALA A 318 -25.08 -17.06 -28.01
CA ALA A 318 -25.41 -17.07 -29.43
C ALA A 318 -25.71 -18.49 -29.95
N SER A 319 -24.85 -19.45 -29.61
CA SER A 319 -25.04 -20.87 -29.91
C SER A 319 -24.11 -21.71 -29.02
N ASN A 320 -24.12 -23.04 -29.17
CA ASN A 320 -23.30 -23.92 -28.34
C ASN A 320 -21.81 -23.53 -28.40
N GLY A 321 -21.26 -23.15 -27.24
CA GLY A 321 -19.87 -22.71 -27.11
C GLY A 321 -19.57 -21.33 -27.70
N GLN A 322 -20.58 -20.55 -28.13
CA GLN A 322 -20.41 -19.26 -28.80
C GLN A 322 -21.18 -18.17 -28.05
N TRP A 323 -20.47 -17.11 -27.68
CA TRP A 323 -20.98 -16.01 -26.88
C TRP A 323 -20.54 -14.66 -27.43
N TYR A 324 -21.23 -13.59 -27.05
CA TYR A 324 -20.77 -12.23 -27.26
C TYR A 324 -20.64 -11.51 -25.91
N LEU A 325 -19.47 -10.96 -25.62
CA LEU A 325 -19.24 -10.09 -24.48
C LEU A 325 -19.48 -8.64 -24.86
N ARG A 326 -20.32 -7.97 -24.08
CA ARG A 326 -20.54 -6.53 -24.11
C ARG A 326 -20.13 -5.94 -22.77
N MET A 327 -19.58 -4.74 -22.80
CA MET A 327 -19.09 -4.07 -21.61
C MET A 327 -19.69 -2.67 -21.57
N LYS A 328 -20.25 -2.28 -20.43
CA LYS A 328 -20.81 -0.95 -20.25
C LYS A 328 -20.61 -0.46 -18.82
N PRO A 329 -20.25 0.81 -18.59
CA PRO A 329 -20.36 1.40 -17.28
C PRO A 329 -21.83 1.39 -16.86
N VAL A 330 -22.08 0.99 -15.61
CA VAL A 330 -23.42 1.01 -15.04
C VAL A 330 -23.88 2.48 -14.91
N ALA A 331 -25.19 2.71 -14.91
CA ALA A 331 -25.81 4.03 -14.72
C ALA A 331 -25.37 5.14 -15.69
N ALA A 332 -24.84 4.78 -16.87
CA ALA A 332 -24.33 5.74 -17.87
C ALA A 332 -23.19 6.64 -17.34
N GLU A 333 -22.39 6.12 -16.41
CA GLU A 333 -21.22 6.81 -15.83
C GLU A 333 -20.06 7.01 -16.81
N GLY A 334 -20.16 6.48 -18.03
CA GLY A 334 -19.11 6.57 -19.03
C GLY A 334 -19.47 5.89 -20.35
N THR A 335 -18.53 5.93 -21.28
CA THR A 335 -18.59 5.21 -22.55
C THR A 335 -17.37 4.30 -22.70
N VAL A 336 -17.59 3.09 -23.20
CA VAL A 336 -16.50 2.16 -23.54
C VAL A 336 -16.17 2.35 -25.02
N THR A 337 -14.88 2.55 -25.30
CA THR A 337 -14.33 2.75 -26.63
C THR A 337 -13.09 1.88 -26.81
N ALA A 338 -12.58 1.80 -28.05
CA ALA A 338 -11.37 1.04 -28.37
C ALA A 338 -11.40 -0.41 -27.86
N LEU A 339 -12.52 -1.12 -28.04
CA LEU A 339 -12.62 -2.53 -27.66
C LEU A 339 -11.69 -3.33 -28.57
N MET A 340 -10.76 -4.05 -27.97
CA MET A 340 -9.85 -4.94 -28.66
C MET A 340 -9.84 -6.30 -27.96
N ALA A 341 -9.75 -7.38 -28.72
CA ALA A 341 -9.54 -8.71 -28.18
C ALA A 341 -8.52 -9.46 -29.04
N ASP A 342 -7.49 -10.02 -28.40
CA ASP A 342 -6.35 -10.70 -29.05
C ASP A 342 -5.79 -9.94 -30.30
N GLY A 343 -5.75 -8.60 -30.24
CA GLY A 343 -5.24 -7.74 -31.31
C GLY A 343 -6.25 -7.35 -32.40
N THR A 344 -7.50 -7.81 -32.33
CA THR A 344 -8.59 -7.43 -33.25
C THR A 344 -9.47 -6.35 -32.63
N ASN A 345 -9.79 -5.30 -33.39
CA ASN A 345 -10.71 -4.24 -32.95
C ASN A 345 -12.17 -4.65 -33.13
N TYR A 346 -13.00 -4.31 -32.15
CA TYR A 346 -14.44 -4.51 -32.13
C TYR A 346 -15.15 -3.18 -31.85
N THR A 347 -16.34 -3.01 -32.40
CA THR A 347 -17.12 -1.77 -32.24
C THR A 347 -18.07 -1.79 -31.06
N SER A 348 -18.60 -2.96 -30.70
CA SER A 348 -19.76 -3.06 -29.80
C SER A 348 -19.80 -4.36 -28.98
N SER A 349 -19.34 -5.47 -29.57
CA SER A 349 -19.30 -6.77 -28.89
C SER A 349 -18.08 -7.58 -29.30
N ILE A 350 -17.57 -8.38 -28.36
CA ILE A 350 -16.42 -9.27 -28.56
C ILE A 350 -16.93 -10.72 -28.64
N PRO A 351 -16.71 -11.46 -29.74
CA PRO A 351 -17.06 -12.86 -29.83
C PRO A 351 -16.17 -13.70 -28.91
N ILE A 352 -16.78 -14.57 -28.12
CA ILE A 352 -16.14 -15.52 -27.23
C ILE A 352 -16.49 -16.94 -27.68
N THR A 353 -15.48 -17.80 -27.77
CA THR A 353 -15.63 -19.19 -28.16
C THR A 353 -15.05 -20.13 -27.09
N PHE A 354 -15.76 -21.21 -26.80
CA PHE A 354 -15.34 -22.27 -25.88
C PHE A 354 -15.08 -23.56 -26.66
N ASP A 355 -14.17 -24.39 -26.15
CA ASP A 355 -13.95 -25.74 -26.65
C ASP A 355 -14.99 -26.74 -26.09
N GLY A 356 -14.96 -27.98 -26.59
CA GLY A 356 -15.86 -29.04 -26.12
C GLY A 356 -15.61 -29.50 -24.67
N ALA A 357 -14.53 -29.05 -24.04
CA ALA A 357 -14.22 -29.31 -22.63
C ALA A 357 -14.66 -28.14 -21.71
N GLY A 358 -15.28 -27.09 -22.28
CA GLY A 358 -15.75 -25.92 -21.54
C GLY A 358 -14.66 -24.90 -21.21
N LYS A 359 -13.49 -24.95 -21.85
CA LYS A 359 -12.43 -23.94 -21.71
C LYS A 359 -12.52 -22.90 -22.82
N ILE A 360 -12.23 -21.64 -22.50
CA ILE A 360 -12.17 -20.59 -23.51
C ILE A 360 -11.06 -20.87 -24.55
N LEU A 361 -11.41 -20.72 -25.84
CA LEU A 361 -10.49 -20.82 -26.96
C LEU A 361 -10.04 -19.42 -27.41
N THR A 362 -11.01 -18.53 -27.62
CA THR A 362 -10.76 -17.11 -27.93
C THR A 362 -11.86 -16.22 -27.33
N PRO A 363 -11.56 -14.97 -26.97
CA PRO A 363 -10.23 -14.38 -26.85
C PRO A 363 -9.60 -14.73 -25.50
N ALA A 364 -8.28 -14.83 -25.44
CA ALA A 364 -7.58 -15.01 -24.16
C ALA A 364 -7.53 -13.69 -23.37
N LYS A 365 -7.39 -12.56 -24.08
CA LYS A 365 -7.31 -11.23 -23.48
C LYS A 365 -8.18 -10.24 -24.25
N ALA A 366 -8.83 -9.36 -23.51
CA ALA A 366 -9.49 -8.17 -24.04
C ALA A 366 -8.86 -6.91 -23.45
N SER A 367 -8.94 -5.80 -24.16
CA SER A 367 -8.58 -4.48 -23.67
C SER A 367 -9.57 -3.46 -24.18
N PHE A 368 -9.88 -2.46 -23.37
CA PHE A 368 -10.86 -1.44 -23.69
C PHE A 368 -10.51 -0.15 -22.95
N THR A 369 -10.99 0.98 -23.47
CA THR A 369 -10.82 2.27 -22.84
C THR A 369 -12.17 2.78 -22.36
N VAL A 370 -12.28 3.05 -21.07
CA VAL A 370 -13.45 3.68 -20.47
C VAL A 370 -13.22 5.18 -20.38
N GLY A 371 -14.05 5.97 -21.05
CA GLY A 371 -14.14 7.41 -20.85
C GLY A 371 -15.19 7.71 -19.78
N TRP A 372 -14.73 8.04 -18.57
CA TRP A 372 -15.60 8.39 -17.45
C TRP A 372 -16.18 9.80 -17.61
N THR A 373 -17.45 9.99 -17.26
CA THR A 373 -18.09 11.32 -17.29
C THR A 373 -17.84 12.12 -16.01
N ALA A 374 -17.36 11.47 -14.95
CA ALA A 374 -17.05 12.11 -13.68
C ALA A 374 -15.88 13.12 -13.82
N ALA A 375 -15.97 14.21 -13.05
CA ALA A 375 -14.95 15.26 -13.08
C ALA A 375 -13.58 14.71 -12.65
N ASN A 376 -12.53 15.00 -13.43
CA ASN A 376 -11.14 14.56 -13.22
C ASN A 376 -10.90 13.04 -13.30
N ALA A 377 -11.91 12.23 -13.63
CA ALA A 377 -11.78 10.78 -13.77
C ALA A 377 -10.97 10.34 -15.01
N GLY A 378 -10.95 11.18 -16.05
CA GLY A 378 -10.18 10.95 -17.27
C GLY A 378 -10.62 9.70 -18.04
N SER A 379 -9.70 9.12 -18.79
CA SER A 379 -9.92 7.86 -19.51
C SER A 379 -9.01 6.77 -18.95
N SER A 380 -9.57 5.60 -18.65
CA SER A 380 -8.84 4.45 -18.10
C SER A 380 -8.77 3.35 -19.15
N THR A 381 -7.57 2.91 -19.50
CA THR A 381 -7.38 1.73 -20.36
C THR A 381 -7.20 0.50 -19.49
N ILE A 382 -8.11 -0.46 -19.64
CA ILE A 382 -8.19 -1.65 -18.79
C ILE A 382 -7.95 -2.88 -19.67
N SER A 383 -7.09 -3.78 -19.21
CA SER A 383 -6.91 -5.12 -19.78
C SER A 383 -7.66 -6.15 -18.95
N LEU A 384 -8.53 -6.91 -19.62
CA LEU A 384 -9.30 -8.01 -19.05
C LEU A 384 -8.73 -9.36 -19.49
N ASP A 385 -8.22 -10.12 -18.53
CA ASP A 385 -7.78 -11.50 -18.73
C ASP A 385 -8.97 -12.46 -18.59
N LEU A 386 -9.33 -13.08 -19.72
CA LEU A 386 -10.46 -13.98 -19.86
C LEU A 386 -10.02 -15.46 -19.90
N ALA A 387 -8.72 -15.74 -19.83
CA ALA A 387 -8.17 -17.08 -20.06
C ALA A 387 -8.64 -18.15 -19.06
N LYS A 388 -9.22 -17.74 -17.93
CA LYS A 388 -9.78 -18.60 -16.88
C LYS A 388 -11.31 -18.65 -16.87
N LEU A 389 -11.96 -18.15 -17.92
CA LEU A 389 -13.38 -18.36 -18.11
C LEU A 389 -13.67 -19.81 -18.54
N THR A 390 -14.72 -20.38 -17.96
CA THR A 390 -15.23 -21.70 -18.34
C THR A 390 -16.70 -21.65 -18.74
N GLN A 391 -17.14 -22.71 -19.41
CA GLN A 391 -18.53 -22.92 -19.75
C GLN A 391 -19.00 -24.31 -19.29
N PHE A 392 -19.80 -24.31 -18.23
CA PHE A 392 -20.51 -25.46 -17.68
C PHE A 392 -21.94 -25.06 -17.35
N SER A 393 -22.86 -26.03 -17.24
CA SER A 393 -24.22 -25.76 -16.80
C SER A 393 -24.19 -25.13 -15.41
N GLY A 394 -24.88 -24.00 -15.24
CA GLY A 394 -25.03 -23.35 -13.94
C GLY A 394 -26.31 -23.75 -13.24
N ASP A 395 -26.38 -23.47 -11.93
CA ASP A 395 -27.61 -23.63 -11.13
C ASP A 395 -28.73 -22.70 -11.61
N THR A 396 -28.36 -21.54 -12.17
CA THR A 396 -29.28 -20.60 -12.81
C THR A 396 -28.80 -20.30 -14.22
N SER A 397 -29.75 -20.08 -15.14
CA SER A 397 -29.48 -19.73 -16.54
C SER A 397 -29.22 -18.23 -16.77
N THR A 398 -29.40 -17.40 -15.75
CA THR A 398 -29.40 -15.93 -15.86
C THR A 398 -28.24 -15.24 -15.13
N LYS A 399 -27.39 -15.99 -14.41
CA LYS A 399 -26.24 -15.44 -13.67
C LYS A 399 -24.97 -16.23 -13.90
N MET A 400 -23.85 -15.50 -13.93
CA MET A 400 -22.53 -16.13 -13.94
C MET A 400 -22.20 -16.72 -12.56
N SER A 401 -21.45 -17.81 -12.54
CA SER A 401 -20.85 -18.32 -11.31
C SER A 401 -19.43 -17.77 -11.20
N VAL A 402 -19.26 -16.71 -10.43
CA VAL A 402 -17.96 -16.05 -10.22
C VAL A 402 -17.23 -16.72 -9.07
N LYS A 403 -16.02 -17.21 -9.32
CA LYS A 403 -15.15 -17.79 -8.30
C LYS A 403 -14.20 -16.76 -7.71
N ASN A 404 -13.58 -15.95 -8.57
CA ASN A 404 -12.65 -14.90 -8.16
C ASN A 404 -12.58 -13.80 -9.22
N ILE A 405 -12.49 -12.55 -8.79
CA ILE A 405 -12.14 -11.41 -9.63
C ILE A 405 -10.97 -10.72 -8.95
N ASP A 406 -9.82 -10.73 -9.62
CA ASP A 406 -8.61 -10.07 -9.14
C ASP A 406 -8.36 -8.80 -9.96
N GLN A 407 -7.99 -7.72 -9.30
CA GLN A 407 -7.70 -6.44 -9.96
C GLN A 407 -6.61 -5.66 -9.23
N ASP A 408 -5.92 -4.80 -9.97
CA ASP A 408 -4.83 -3.97 -9.46
C ASP A 408 -5.26 -2.59 -8.94
N GLY A 409 -6.50 -2.20 -9.20
CA GLY A 409 -7.07 -0.93 -8.77
C GLY A 409 -7.57 -0.94 -7.33
N TYR A 410 -7.43 0.20 -6.65
CA TYR A 410 -7.99 0.42 -5.31
C TYR A 410 -8.20 1.90 -5.05
N ALA A 411 -9.18 2.21 -4.20
CA ALA A 411 -9.50 3.60 -3.81
C ALA A 411 -8.35 4.27 -3.05
N SER A 412 -8.34 5.60 -3.04
CA SER A 412 -7.49 6.35 -2.12
C SER A 412 -7.75 5.92 -0.68
N GLY A 413 -6.69 5.80 0.11
CA GLY A 413 -6.79 5.38 1.51
C GLY A 413 -6.39 6.51 2.45
N THR A 414 -7.02 6.57 3.62
CA THR A 414 -6.56 7.40 4.74
C THR A 414 -5.85 6.52 5.75
N MET A 415 -4.71 6.98 6.26
CA MET A 415 -3.93 6.23 7.25
C MET A 415 -4.68 6.16 8.57
N ASP A 416 -5.05 4.95 9.00
CA ASP A 416 -5.83 4.72 10.23
C ASP A 416 -4.93 4.29 11.40
N GLN A 417 -3.94 3.43 11.12
CA GLN A 417 -3.06 2.83 12.11
C GLN A 417 -1.63 2.77 11.58
N VAL A 418 -0.68 2.84 12.51
CA VAL A 418 0.74 2.60 12.25
C VAL A 418 1.24 1.52 13.19
N GLU A 419 1.95 0.56 12.63
CA GLU A 419 2.58 -0.54 13.36
C GLU A 419 4.08 -0.56 13.06
N ILE A 420 4.85 -1.09 14.00
CA ILE A 420 6.28 -1.34 13.82
C ILE A 420 6.51 -2.84 13.90
N ASP A 421 6.97 -3.43 12.81
CA ASP A 421 7.27 -4.86 12.75
C ASP A 421 8.62 -5.18 13.40
N THR A 422 8.82 -6.45 13.73
CA THR A 422 10.04 -7.04 14.31
C THR A 422 11.32 -6.78 13.51
N ALA A 423 11.19 -6.55 12.20
CA ALA A 423 12.28 -6.16 11.31
C ALA A 423 12.61 -4.64 11.34
N GLY A 424 11.92 -3.87 12.21
CA GLY A 424 12.05 -2.42 12.29
C GLY A 424 11.31 -1.67 11.20
N LYS A 425 10.41 -2.32 10.47
CA LYS A 425 9.63 -1.68 9.42
C LYS A 425 8.44 -0.96 10.03
N VAL A 426 8.31 0.34 9.74
CA VAL A 426 7.13 1.13 10.09
C VAL A 426 6.11 0.92 8.98
N VAL A 427 5.03 0.22 9.29
CA VAL A 427 3.94 -0.14 8.38
C VAL A 427 2.75 0.75 8.68
N ALA A 428 2.28 1.46 7.66
CA ALA A 428 1.03 2.20 7.71
C ALA A 428 -0.09 1.29 7.19
N HIS A 429 -1.16 1.19 7.96
CA HIS A 429 -2.43 0.62 7.54
C HIS A 429 -3.33 1.76 7.05
N PHE A 430 -4.21 1.43 6.11
CA PHE A 430 -5.12 2.36 5.49
C PHE A 430 -6.55 1.80 5.57
N ASP A 431 -7.53 2.69 5.67
CA ASP A 431 -8.96 2.37 5.68
C ASP A 431 -9.45 1.59 4.44
N ASN A 432 -8.74 1.68 3.31
CA ASN A 432 -8.98 0.91 2.10
C ASN A 432 -8.48 -0.56 2.21
N GLY A 433 -8.05 -1.00 3.39
CA GLY A 433 -7.58 -2.34 3.68
C GLY A 433 -6.19 -2.66 3.13
N LYS A 434 -5.50 -1.68 2.54
CA LYS A 434 -4.10 -1.83 2.10
C LYS A 434 -3.16 -1.48 3.23
N SER A 435 -1.94 -2.00 3.15
CA SER A 435 -0.87 -1.64 4.08
C SER A 435 0.40 -1.38 3.30
N ARG A 436 1.16 -0.36 3.69
CA ARG A 436 2.41 0.03 3.02
C ARG A 436 3.48 0.31 4.06
N THR A 437 4.67 -0.24 3.86
CA THR A 437 5.86 0.20 4.61
C THR A 437 6.20 1.64 4.23
N ILE A 438 6.34 2.51 5.22
CA ILE A 438 6.71 3.92 5.03
C ILE A 438 8.17 4.18 5.37
N PHE A 439 8.70 3.49 6.38
CA PHE A 439 10.08 3.60 6.84
C PHE A 439 10.61 2.26 7.31
N GLN A 440 11.93 2.14 7.37
CA GLN A 440 12.61 1.10 8.12
C GLN A 440 13.65 1.72 9.04
N ILE A 441 13.58 1.37 10.32
CA ILE A 441 14.47 1.82 11.37
C ILE A 441 15.73 0.95 11.33
N PRO A 442 16.89 1.51 10.96
CA PRO A 442 18.15 0.80 11.01
C PRO A 442 18.69 0.80 12.45
N VAL A 443 19.66 -0.06 12.66
CA VAL A 443 20.39 -0.16 13.91
C VAL A 443 21.87 0.06 13.65
N ALA A 444 22.48 0.94 14.44
CA ALA A 444 23.91 1.20 14.41
C ALA A 444 24.63 0.24 15.36
N THR A 445 25.73 -0.34 14.89
CA THR A 445 26.63 -1.17 15.68
C THR A 445 28.05 -0.64 15.58
N PHE A 446 28.80 -0.84 16.66
CA PHE A 446 30.17 -0.39 16.82
C PHE A 446 31.06 -1.57 17.18
N VAL A 447 32.32 -1.52 16.77
CA VAL A 447 33.33 -2.52 17.13
C VAL A 447 33.48 -2.57 18.66
N SER A 448 33.64 -1.40 19.29
CA SER A 448 33.81 -1.24 20.73
C SER A 448 32.77 -0.28 21.32
N ALA A 449 31.52 -0.74 21.44
CA ALA A 449 30.42 0.11 21.91
C ALA A 449 30.59 0.66 23.34
N ASP A 450 31.38 0.02 24.20
CA ASP A 450 31.67 0.53 25.56
C ASP A 450 32.54 1.80 25.57
N GLN A 451 33.16 2.15 24.44
CA GLN A 451 33.99 3.36 24.30
C GLN A 451 33.21 4.57 23.75
N LEU A 452 31.89 4.43 23.57
CA LEU A 452 31.05 5.56 23.21
C LEU A 452 30.99 6.58 24.35
N ASP A 453 30.98 7.86 23.99
CA ASP A 453 30.92 8.97 24.95
C ASP A 453 29.45 9.22 25.35
N PRO A 454 29.07 9.03 26.62
CA PRO A 454 27.71 9.27 27.09
C PRO A 454 27.43 10.78 27.14
N ILE A 455 26.29 11.18 26.62
CA ILE A 455 25.78 12.56 26.67
C ILE A 455 24.49 12.56 27.53
N SER A 456 24.07 13.73 27.98
CA SER A 456 22.77 13.92 28.64
C SER A 456 21.63 13.36 27.79
N GLY A 457 20.69 12.63 28.42
CA GLY A 457 19.51 12.13 27.73
C GLY A 457 19.58 10.67 27.27
N THR A 458 20.40 9.83 27.92
CA THR A 458 20.60 8.41 27.56
C THR A 458 21.10 8.19 26.11
N VAL A 459 21.70 9.22 25.54
CA VAL A 459 22.31 9.22 24.21
C VAL A 459 23.83 9.09 24.30
N PHE A 460 24.42 8.57 23.24
CA PHE A 460 25.83 8.29 23.09
C PHE A 460 26.35 8.94 21.81
N ARG A 461 27.58 9.43 21.85
CA ARG A 461 28.29 9.94 20.69
C ARG A 461 29.43 9.01 20.32
N ALA A 462 29.61 8.80 19.02
CA ALA A 462 30.72 8.03 18.49
C ALA A 462 32.06 8.72 18.81
N THR A 463 33.03 7.92 19.26
CA THR A 463 34.40 8.34 19.51
C THR A 463 35.33 7.60 18.54
N GLU A 464 36.53 8.10 18.31
CA GLU A 464 37.53 7.38 17.49
C GLU A 464 37.85 6.00 18.08
N GLN A 465 37.78 5.85 19.40
CA GLN A 465 38.05 4.60 20.11
C GLN A 465 36.92 3.56 19.99
N ALA A 466 35.70 3.99 19.65
CA ALA A 466 34.59 3.06 19.41
C ALA A 466 34.74 2.28 18.09
N GLY A 467 35.60 2.77 17.19
CA GLY A 467 35.87 2.19 15.88
C GLY A 467 34.79 2.50 14.84
N ASP A 468 34.86 1.79 13.71
CA ASP A 468 33.94 1.99 12.59
C ASP A 468 32.49 1.67 12.97
N ILE A 469 31.58 2.41 12.33
CA ILE A 469 30.13 2.34 12.55
C ILE A 469 29.52 1.53 11.41
N THR A 470 28.79 0.47 11.74
CA THR A 470 28.01 -0.29 10.77
C THR A 470 26.53 0.00 10.99
N ILE A 471 25.89 0.61 10.00
CA ILE A 471 24.44 0.86 9.98
C ILE A 471 23.80 -0.18 9.06
N ALA A 472 22.93 -1.00 9.62
CA ALA A 472 22.23 -2.04 8.87
C ALA A 472 20.80 -2.23 9.42
N ALA A 473 19.96 -2.94 8.66
CA ALA A 473 18.69 -3.43 9.19
C ALA A 473 18.97 -4.37 10.38
N ILE A 474 18.06 -4.40 11.36
CA ILE A 474 18.21 -5.30 12.52
C ILE A 474 18.30 -6.79 12.10
N SER A 475 17.61 -7.17 11.03
CA SER A 475 17.66 -8.52 10.46
C SER A 475 19.05 -8.92 9.93
N ALA A 476 19.92 -7.95 9.63
CA ALA A 476 21.29 -8.20 9.20
C ALA A 476 22.28 -8.39 10.37
N GLN A 477 21.85 -8.16 11.62
CA GLN A 477 22.70 -8.25 12.82
C GLN A 477 22.89 -9.68 13.36
N GLY A 478 22.32 -10.69 12.69
CA GLY A 478 22.44 -12.11 13.04
C GLY A 478 21.14 -12.73 13.56
N SER A 479 21.14 -14.06 13.71
CA SER A 479 19.96 -14.82 14.11
C SER A 479 19.56 -14.50 15.56
N GLY A 480 18.37 -13.91 15.74
CA GLY A 480 17.80 -13.57 17.05
C GLY A 480 17.81 -12.08 17.41
N ALA A 481 18.44 -11.22 16.60
CA ALA A 481 18.31 -9.78 16.75
C ALA A 481 16.98 -9.30 16.15
N SER A 482 16.19 -8.57 16.93
CA SER A 482 14.89 -8.04 16.48
C SER A 482 14.56 -6.74 17.18
N ILE A 483 13.69 -5.94 16.58
CA ILE A 483 13.01 -4.86 17.31
C ILE A 483 11.75 -5.45 17.94
N VAL A 484 11.50 -5.13 19.19
CA VAL A 484 10.29 -5.52 19.91
C VAL A 484 9.45 -4.27 20.04
N ALA A 485 8.33 -4.23 19.32
CA ALA A 485 7.39 -3.13 19.37
C ALA A 485 6.64 -3.11 20.71
N SER A 486 6.10 -1.93 21.05
CA SER A 486 5.38 -1.67 22.30
C SER A 486 6.14 -2.20 23.51
N SER A 487 7.45 -1.98 23.56
CA SER A 487 8.32 -2.50 24.62
C SER A 487 9.47 -1.54 24.87
N LEU A 488 9.97 -1.52 26.09
CA LEU A 488 11.09 -0.69 26.52
C LEU A 488 12.17 -1.55 27.17
N GLU A 489 13.43 -1.18 26.96
CA GLU A 489 14.56 -1.79 27.68
C GLU A 489 14.76 -1.07 29.01
N ALA A 490 14.65 -1.79 30.12
CA ALA A 490 14.94 -1.28 31.46
C ALA A 490 16.43 -0.98 31.63
N SER A 491 16.77 -0.24 32.68
CA SER A 491 18.16 -0.05 33.09
C SER A 491 18.84 -1.41 33.32
N ASN A 492 20.11 -1.54 32.93
CA ASN A 492 20.90 -2.75 33.19
C ASN A 492 21.54 -2.78 34.60
N VAL A 493 21.18 -1.81 35.44
CA VAL A 493 21.64 -1.67 36.83
C VAL A 493 20.82 -2.60 37.74
N ALA A 494 21.52 -3.47 38.47
CA ALA A 494 20.92 -4.26 39.54
C ALA A 494 21.09 -3.54 40.89
N LEU A 495 19.98 -3.16 41.54
CA LEU A 495 20.02 -2.43 42.83
C LEU A 495 20.77 -3.19 43.92
N GLU A 496 20.59 -4.51 43.98
CA GLU A 496 21.22 -5.40 44.95
C GLU A 496 22.75 -5.27 44.89
N ASP A 497 23.31 -5.32 43.68
CA ASP A 497 24.75 -5.17 43.44
C ASP A 497 25.22 -3.76 43.78
N GLN A 498 24.45 -2.72 43.42
CA GLN A 498 24.81 -1.33 43.72
C GLN A 498 24.83 -1.05 45.23
N PHE A 499 23.86 -1.57 46.00
CA PHE A 499 23.86 -1.43 47.46
C PHE A 499 25.01 -2.19 48.12
N SER A 500 25.34 -3.39 47.62
CA SER A 500 26.52 -4.13 48.07
C SER A 500 27.83 -3.35 47.80
N LYS A 501 28.02 -2.86 46.57
CA LYS A 501 29.13 -1.98 46.20
C LYS A 501 29.17 -0.71 47.08
N MET A 502 28.00 -0.16 47.43
CA MET A 502 27.88 0.99 48.31
C MET A 502 28.42 0.69 49.71
N ILE A 503 27.96 -0.39 50.33
CA ILE A 503 28.37 -0.81 51.67
C ILE A 503 29.88 -1.08 51.73
N VAL A 504 30.42 -1.76 50.72
CA VAL A 504 31.87 -2.06 50.63
C VAL A 504 32.67 -0.77 50.52
N THR A 505 32.27 0.16 49.66
CA THR A 505 32.99 1.43 49.47
C THR A 505 32.88 2.33 50.70
N GLN A 506 31.72 2.36 51.37
CA GLN A 506 31.54 3.09 52.63
C GLN A 506 32.39 2.49 53.76
N LYS A 507 32.46 1.17 53.87
CA LYS A 507 33.34 0.48 54.82
C LYS A 507 34.82 0.76 54.53
N ALA A 508 35.22 0.80 53.26
CA ALA A 508 36.56 1.20 52.87
C ALA A 508 36.86 2.65 53.28
N TYR A 509 35.90 3.57 53.09
CA TYR A 509 36.03 4.97 53.51
C TYR A 509 36.20 5.11 55.03
N SER A 510 35.34 4.47 55.84
CA SER A 510 35.44 4.53 57.30
C SER A 510 36.72 3.87 57.81
N THR A 511 37.17 2.78 57.19
CA THR A 511 38.44 2.13 57.52
C THR A 511 39.62 3.08 57.24
N ASN A 512 39.66 3.74 56.09
CA ASN A 512 40.73 4.69 55.77
C ASN A 512 40.70 5.93 56.68
N ALA A 513 39.51 6.47 56.98
CA ALA A 513 39.37 7.57 57.92
C ALA A 513 39.88 7.20 59.31
N ASN A 514 39.63 5.97 59.77
CA ASN A 514 40.18 5.46 61.02
C ASN A 514 41.71 5.34 60.98
N VAL A 515 42.30 4.90 59.87
CA VAL A 515 43.77 4.86 59.71
C VAL A 515 44.38 6.27 59.83
N PHE A 516 43.77 7.28 59.21
CA PHE A 516 44.20 8.67 59.36
C PHE A 516 44.08 9.14 60.81
N LYS A 517 42.95 8.87 61.46
CA LYS A 517 42.74 9.23 62.87
C LYS A 517 43.78 8.57 63.78
N THR A 518 44.08 7.28 63.58
CA THR A 518 45.12 6.58 64.35
C THR A 518 46.51 7.15 64.07
N ALA A 519 46.82 7.54 62.83
CA ALA A 519 48.08 8.22 62.49
C ALA A 519 48.19 9.60 63.17
N ASP A 520 47.11 10.37 63.21
CA ASP A 520 47.04 11.65 63.91
C ASP A 520 47.20 11.48 65.43
N GLU A 521 46.53 10.48 66.02
CA GLU A 521 46.67 10.13 67.44
C GLU A 521 48.10 9.70 67.79
N MET A 522 48.74 8.88 66.94
CA MET A 522 50.16 8.52 67.11
C MET A 522 51.08 9.75 66.99
N THR A 523 50.83 10.64 66.03
CA THR A 523 51.62 11.87 65.86
C THR A 523 51.44 12.81 67.05
N GLN A 524 50.23 12.91 67.59
CA GLN A 524 49.95 13.69 68.79
C GLN A 524 50.65 13.10 70.02
N THR A 525 50.58 11.78 70.21
CA THR A 525 51.31 11.08 71.28
C THR A 525 52.82 11.30 71.20
N VAL A 526 53.39 11.27 69.99
CA VAL A 526 54.82 11.56 69.78
C VAL A 526 55.16 13.01 70.12
N ARG A 527 54.30 13.97 69.78
CA ARG A 527 54.50 15.37 70.18
C ARG A 527 54.47 15.54 71.69
N ASP A 528 53.51 14.92 72.36
CA ASP A 528 53.34 14.99 73.82
C ASP A 528 54.47 14.27 74.59
N LEU A 529 55.24 13.40 73.93
CA LEU A 529 56.45 12.76 74.46
C LEU A 529 57.72 13.63 74.36
N ILE A 530 57.70 14.68 73.53
CA ILE A 530 58.85 15.57 73.26
C ILE A 530 58.74 16.90 74.03
N THR A 531 57.54 17.23 74.54
CA THR A 531 57.29 18.32 75.51
C THR A 531 57.22 17.78 76.92
#